data_AF-A0A5R9G5F4-F1
#
_entry.id   AF-A0A5R9G5F4-F1
#
_cell.length_a   1.000
_cell.length_b   1.000
_cell.length_c   1.000
_cell.angle_alpha   90.00
_cell.angle_beta   90.00
_cell.angle_gamma   90.00
#
_symmetry.space_group_name_H-M   'P 1'
#
loop_
_entity.id
_entity.type
_entity.pdbx_description
1 polymer ?
#
loop_
_entity_poly.entity_id
_entity_poly.type
_entity_poly.pdbx_seq_one_letter_code
_entity_poly.pdbx_strand_id
1 'polypeptide(L)' 'MDASFFTVHALQENLESVRNQGRHEVRVESIMIVLEHRGIEVPFFVSQRISHCLDPDILRTWLIRALTATSAVEVIRNE' A
#
# COMPACT_ATOMS: atom_id res chain seq x y z
N MET A 1 14.56 -17.85 -30.25
CA MET A 1 14.54 -16.76 -29.25
C MET A 1 15.97 -16.58 -28.77
N ASP A 2 16.48 -15.35 -28.72
CA ASP A 2 17.88 -15.07 -28.39
C ASP A 2 18.05 -14.58 -26.94
N ALA A 3 19.29 -14.53 -26.46
CA ALA A 3 19.62 -14.07 -25.12
C ALA A 3 19.27 -12.58 -24.88
N SER A 4 19.15 -11.78 -25.94
CA SER A 4 18.79 -10.37 -25.86
C SER A 4 17.31 -10.20 -25.49
N PHE A 5 16.43 -10.99 -26.11
CA PHE A 5 15.00 -11.05 -25.79
C PHE A 5 14.74 -11.38 -24.31
N PHE A 6 15.42 -12.41 -23.77
CA PHE A 6 15.26 -12.79 -22.36
C PHE A 6 15.79 -11.72 -21.39
N THR A 7 16.88 -11.04 -21.75
CA THR A 7 17.46 -9.96 -20.91
C THR A 7 16.52 -8.75 -20.83
N VAL A 8 15.96 -8.32 -21.97
CA VAL A 8 15.01 -7.19 -22.00
C VAL A 8 13.74 -7.50 -21.21
N HIS A 9 13.18 -8.70 -21.36
CA HIS A 9 11.97 -9.12 -20.63
C HIS A 9 12.20 -9.13 -19.11
N ALA A 10 13.29 -9.76 -18.65
CA ALA A 10 13.63 -9.81 -17.22
C ALA A 10 13.85 -8.40 -16.62
N LEU A 11 14.41 -7.46 -17.39
CA LEU A 11 14.55 -6.07 -16.95
C LEU A 11 13.19 -5.37 -16.82
N GLN A 12 12.25 -5.62 -17.74
CA GLN A 12 10.90 -5.06 -17.67
C GLN A 12 10.14 -5.56 -16.45
N GLU A 13 10.14 -6.87 -16.20
CA GLU A 13 9.52 -7.47 -15.01
C GLU A 13 10.12 -6.92 -13.71
N ASN A 14 11.45 -6.78 -13.64
CA ASN A 14 12.13 -6.19 -12.50
C ASN A 14 11.75 -4.71 -12.26
N LEU A 15 11.68 -3.91 -13.33
CA LEU A 15 11.26 -2.51 -13.22
C LEU A 15 9.81 -2.37 -12.75
N GLU A 16 8.91 -3.23 -13.23
CA GLU A 16 7.52 -3.26 -12.79
C GLU A 16 7.43 -3.66 -11.31
N SER A 17 8.17 -4.68 -10.88
CA SER A 17 8.24 -5.10 -9.48
C SER A 17 8.72 -3.96 -8.57
N VAL A 18 9.82 -3.28 -8.93
CA VAL A 18 10.35 -2.14 -8.17
C VAL A 18 9.32 -1.01 -8.11
N ARG A 19 8.65 -0.70 -9.22
CA ARG A 19 7.59 0.32 -9.24
C ARG A 19 6.39 -0.06 -8.39
N ASN A 20 6.02 -1.34 -8.36
CA ASN A 20 4.90 -1.82 -7.56
C ASN A 20 5.24 -1.73 -6.07
N GLN A 21 6.45 -2.13 -5.69
CA GLN A 21 6.95 -2.02 -4.32
C GLN A 21 6.98 -0.57 -3.83
N GLY A 22 7.51 0.35 -4.64
CA GLY A 22 7.51 1.77 -4.27
C GLY A 22 6.11 2.36 -4.12
N ARG A 23 5.14 1.94 -4.96
CA ARG A 23 3.73 2.36 -4.79
C ARG A 23 3.08 1.77 -3.54
N HIS A 24 3.43 0.54 -3.17
CA HIS A 24 2.97 -0.09 -1.94
C HIS A 24 3.46 0.69 -0.71
N GLU A 25 4.77 0.91 -0.62
CA GLU A 25 5.41 1.62 0.51
C GLU A 25 4.83 3.03 0.69
N VAL A 26 4.73 3.80 -0.39
CA VAL A 26 4.15 5.16 -0.35
C VAL A 26 2.69 5.15 0.11
N ARG A 27 1.88 4.17 -0.29
CA ARG A 27 0.46 4.10 0.11
C ARG A 27 0.32 3.72 1.58
N VAL A 28 1.09 2.74 2.05
CA VAL A 28 1.15 2.37 3.48
C VAL A 28 1.52 3.59 4.31
N GLU A 29 2.60 4.28 3.95
CA GLU A 29 3.06 5.48 4.63
C GLU A 29 2.00 6.60 4.61
N SER A 30 1.37 6.84 3.47
CA SER A 30 0.32 7.85 3.33
C SER A 30 -0.87 7.61 4.26
N ILE A 31 -1.31 6.37 4.41
CA ILE A 31 -2.40 6.03 5.34
C ILE A 31 -2.00 6.34 6.78
N MET A 32 -0.77 5.95 7.17
CA MET A 32 -0.26 6.17 8.52
C MET A 32 -0.13 7.67 8.83
N ILE A 33 0.40 8.46 7.89
CA ILE A 33 0.51 9.93 8.03
C ILE A 33 -0.87 10.56 8.22
N VAL A 34 -1.88 10.14 7.44
CA VAL A 34 -3.24 10.68 7.58
C VAL A 34 -3.84 10.35 8.94
N LEU A 35 -3.70 9.10 9.41
CA LEU A 35 -4.20 8.69 10.73
C LEU A 35 -3.52 9.46 11.87
N GLU A 36 -2.19 9.62 11.80
CA GLU A 36 -1.40 10.41 12.74
C GLU A 36 -1.84 11.87 12.75
N HIS A 37 -1.93 12.51 11.58
CA HIS A 37 -2.36 13.91 11.45
C HIS A 37 -3.76 14.15 12.03
N ARG A 38 -4.64 13.15 11.94
CA ARG A 38 -5.99 13.20 12.50
C ARG A 38 -6.06 12.84 13.99
N GLY A 39 -4.94 12.51 14.61
CA GLY A 39 -4.88 12.10 16.02
C GLY A 39 -5.61 10.78 16.27
N ILE A 40 -5.75 9.93 15.26
CA ILE A 40 -6.40 8.63 15.38
C ILE A 40 -5.36 7.62 15.87
N GLU A 41 -5.59 7.06 17.05
CA GLU A 41 -4.76 5.97 17.57
C GLU A 41 -4.85 4.76 16.62
N VAL A 42 -3.68 4.21 16.27
CA VAL A 42 -3.56 3.05 15.39
C VAL A 42 -3.14 1.84 16.22
N PRO A 43 -4.06 0.91 16.51
CA PRO A 43 -3.71 -0.33 17.19
C PRO A 43 -2.71 -1.15 16.38
N PHE A 44 -1.85 -1.91 17.05
CA PHE A 44 -0.80 -2.74 16.42
C PHE A 44 -1.35 -3.67 15.32
N PHE A 45 -2.53 -4.27 15.52
CA PHE A 45 -3.11 -5.15 14.52
C PHE A 45 -3.53 -4.41 13.24
N VAL A 46 -3.93 -3.13 13.35
CA VAL A 46 -4.29 -2.31 12.19
C VAL A 46 -3.04 -1.92 11.42
N SER A 47 -1.98 -1.48 12.11
CA SER A 47 -0.71 -1.15 11.46
C SER A 47 -0.10 -2.36 10.76
N GLN A 48 -0.11 -3.54 11.39
CA GLN A 48 0.31 -4.78 10.73
C GLN A 48 -0.53 -5.10 9.48
N ARG A 49 -1.85 -4.95 9.57
CA ARG A 49 -2.73 -5.22 8.42
C ARG A 49 -2.48 -4.25 7.27
N ILE A 50 -2.24 -2.98 7.56
CA ILE A 50 -1.88 -1.97 6.55
C ILE A 50 -0.54 -2.32 5.89
N SER A 51 0.49 -2.59 6.69
CA SER A 51 1.84 -2.87 6.19
C SER A 51 1.98 -4.17 5.39
N HIS A 52 1.11 -5.15 5.61
CA HIS A 52 1.12 -6.43 4.89
C HIS A 52 0.14 -6.48 3.70
N CYS A 53 -0.63 -5.42 3.45
CA CYS A 53 -1.59 -5.40 2.35
C CYS A 53 -0.89 -5.09 1.03
N LEU A 54 -0.68 -6.11 0.21
CA LEU A 54 -0.03 -5.96 -1.10
C LEU A 54 -0.98 -5.52 -2.23
N ASP A 55 -2.29 -5.44 -1.95
CA ASP A 55 -3.27 -5.02 -2.94
C ASP A 55 -3.32 -3.49 -3.03
N PRO A 56 -2.88 -2.90 -4.15
CA PRO A 56 -2.87 -1.46 -4.31
C PRO A 56 -4.27 -0.85 -4.22
N ASP A 57 -5.31 -1.49 -4.74
CA ASP A 57 -6.67 -0.92 -4.77
C ASP A 57 -7.32 -0.94 -3.39
N ILE A 58 -7.01 -1.95 -2.57
CA ILE A 58 -7.36 -1.96 -1.15
C ILE A 58 -6.65 -0.81 -0.43
N LEU A 59 -5.34 -0.65 -0.60
CA LEU A 59 -4.59 0.45 0.01
C LEU A 59 -5.12 1.82 -0.42
N ARG A 60 -5.52 1.98 -1.69
CA ARG A 60 -6.15 3.21 -2.18
C ARG A 60 -7.48 3.48 -1.47
N THR A 61 -8.31 2.44 -1.32
CA THR A 61 -9.61 2.55 -0.64
C THR A 61 -9.44 2.94 0.82
N TRP A 62 -8.47 2.33 1.51
CA TRP A 62 -8.13 2.67 2.89
C TRP A 62 -7.61 4.10 3.01
N LEU A 63 -6.77 4.56 2.09
CA LEU A 63 -6.31 5.96 2.08
C LEU A 63 -7.46 6.96 1.96
N ILE A 64 -8.40 6.72 1.04
CA ILE A 64 -9.58 7.59 0.87
C ILE A 64 -10.42 7.57 2.15
N ARG A 65 -10.62 6.41 2.76
CA ARG A 65 -11.41 6.26 3.98
C ARG A 65 -10.75 6.89 5.20
N ALA A 66 -9.42 6.87 5.28
CA ALA A 66 -8.64 7.48 6.36
C ALA A 66 -8.89 8.99 6.48
N LEU A 67 -9.36 9.65 5.41
CA LEU A 67 -9.71 11.07 5.43
C LEU A 67 -10.92 11.38 6.33
N THR A 68 -11.86 10.45 6.48
CA THR A 68 -13.14 10.69 7.18
C THR A 68 -13.41 9.71 8.32
N ALA A 69 -12.74 8.56 8.37
CA ALA A 69 -12.95 7.53 9.38
C ALA A 69 -12.82 8.10 10.80
N THR A 70 -13.61 7.62 11.75
CA THR A 70 -13.51 8.03 13.15
C THR A 70 -12.58 7.15 13.98
N SER A 71 -12.09 6.05 13.38
CA SER A 71 -11.13 5.14 14.00
C SER A 71 -10.26 4.43 12.96
N ALA A 72 -9.09 3.94 13.37
CA ALA A 72 -8.21 3.15 12.50
C ALA A 72 -8.85 1.82 12.05
N VAL A 73 -9.73 1.24 12.88
CA VAL A 73 -10.46 0.01 12.55
C VAL A 73 -11.44 0.23 11.39
N GLU A 74 -12.10 1.39 11.35
CA GLU A 74 -13.00 1.75 10.25
C GLU A 74 -12.26 1.86 8.92
N VAL A 75 -11.00 2.34 8.93
CA VAL A 75 -10.17 2.43 7.73
C VAL A 75 -10.01 1.07 7.04
N ILE A 76 -9.71 0.03 7.81
CA ILE A 76 -9.46 -1.32 7.28
C ILE A 76 -10.72 -2.18 7.10
N ARG A 77 -11.92 -1.62 7.34
CA ARG A 77 -13.18 -2.38 7.36
C ARG A 77 -13.71 -2.61 5.93
N ASN A 78 -14.12 -3.83 5.61
CA ASN A 78 -14.62 -4.29 4.30
C ASN A 78 -13.56 -4.52 3.22
N GLU A 79 -13.55 -5.77 2.75
CA GLU A 79 -13.19 -6.22 1.41
C GLU A 79 -14.44 -6.07 0.52
#